data_AF-A0A522CXS6-F1
#
_entry.id   AF-A0A522CXS6-F1
#
_cell.length_a   1.000
_cell.length_b   1.000
_cell.length_c   1.000
_cell.angle_alpha   90.00
_cell.angle_beta   90.00
_cell.angle_gamma   90.00
#
_symmetry.space_group_name_H-M   'P 1'
#
loop_
_entity.id
_entity.type
_entity.pdbx_description
1 polymer ?
#
loop_
_entity_poly.entity_id
_entity_poly.type
_entity_poly.pdbx_seq_one_letter_code
_entity_poly.pdbx_strand_id
1 'polypeptide(L)'
;MTHSDASRPQAVRTLARQPPPPGIYASKYTAELAASICQRVAEGESLRSICRADPSMPTEKTVWNWARSHPDFAECWAVARHLARRRAMAAHAEQEAARQAKWAADEAAVKAGPAQGRVLYAGGPGSWGRPAWNRGLSGYRPDIAEAICDRLCLGETLQSVCRDPEMPSVGTVYNWLRAHREFVDLYRRAKEIAFAYIVETAAEQAPWLETEARSMRELRRIVRAAHRRCAQIAPKAFADGVCGPEDR
;
A
#
# COMPACT_ATOMS: atom_id res chain seq x y z
N MET A 1 -22.21 -57.62 -25.40
CA MET A 1 -22.75 -56.27 -25.15
C MET A 1 -21.88 -55.29 -25.92
N THR A 2 -22.34 -54.92 -27.11
CA THR A 2 -21.67 -54.01 -28.05
C THR A 2 -22.05 -52.57 -27.70
N HIS A 3 -21.11 -51.78 -27.17
CA HIS A 3 -21.36 -50.37 -26.95
C HIS A 3 -21.28 -49.61 -28.28
N SER A 4 -22.43 -49.04 -28.66
CA SER A 4 -22.65 -48.18 -29.83
C SER A 4 -21.64 -47.04 -29.89
N ASP A 5 -20.99 -46.95 -31.05
CA ASP A 5 -20.11 -45.87 -31.47
C ASP A 5 -20.96 -44.64 -31.84
N ALA A 6 -21.04 -43.66 -30.94
CA ALA A 6 -21.71 -42.39 -31.19
C ALA A 6 -20.74 -41.46 -31.95
N SER A 7 -20.81 -41.52 -33.29
CA SER A 7 -20.12 -40.59 -34.19
C SER A 7 -20.40 -39.12 -33.84
N ARG A 8 -19.34 -38.39 -33.48
CA ARG A 8 -19.35 -36.95 -33.24
C ARG A 8 -19.42 -36.22 -34.59
N PRO A 9 -20.39 -35.32 -34.84
CA PRO A 9 -20.48 -34.64 -36.13
C PRO A 9 -19.25 -33.74 -36.34
N GLN A 10 -18.58 -33.89 -37.48
CA GLN A 10 -17.47 -33.02 -37.88
C GLN A 10 -18.02 -31.63 -38.17
N ALA A 11 -17.58 -30.64 -37.39
CA ALA A 11 -17.90 -29.24 -37.65
C ALA A 11 -17.25 -28.80 -38.97
N VAL A 12 -18.03 -28.76 -40.05
CA VAL A 12 -17.61 -28.22 -41.34
C VAL A 12 -17.47 -26.70 -41.17
N ARG A 13 -16.23 -26.19 -41.17
CA ARG A 13 -15.94 -24.75 -41.19
C ARG A 13 -16.62 -24.11 -42.39
N THR A 14 -17.77 -23.47 -42.17
CA THR A 14 -18.63 -22.90 -43.23
C THR A 14 -18.38 -21.41 -43.48
N LEU A 15 -17.43 -20.79 -42.78
CA LEU A 15 -17.04 -19.41 -43.07
C LEU A 15 -15.97 -19.39 -44.17
N ALA A 16 -16.34 -18.88 -45.34
CA ALA A 16 -15.41 -18.59 -46.42
C ALA A 16 -14.28 -17.69 -45.89
N ARG A 17 -13.03 -18.00 -46.27
CA ARG A 17 -11.88 -17.16 -45.94
C ARG A 17 -12.12 -15.76 -46.49
N GLN A 18 -12.24 -14.76 -45.61
CA GLN A 18 -12.29 -13.38 -46.06
C GLN A 18 -10.96 -13.01 -46.75
N PRO A 19 -11.00 -12.30 -47.89
CA PRO A 19 -9.79 -11.78 -48.52
C PRO A 19 -9.13 -10.77 -47.59
N PRO A 20 -7.79 -10.75 -47.50
CA PRO A 20 -7.07 -9.85 -46.61
C PRO A 20 -7.31 -8.38 -47.00
N PRO A 21 -7.36 -7.45 -46.03
CA PRO A 21 -7.56 -6.03 -46.30
C PRO A 21 -6.38 -5.45 -47.12
N PRO A 22 -6.64 -4.50 -48.03
CA PRO A 22 -5.62 -3.94 -48.92
C PRO A 22 -4.72 -2.96 -48.16
N GLY A 23 -3.59 -3.47 -47.72
CA GLY A 23 -2.37 -2.72 -47.40
C GLY A 23 -1.21 -3.52 -47.95
N ILE A 24 -0.15 -2.86 -48.40
CA ILE A 24 1.05 -3.53 -48.94
C ILE A 24 1.68 -4.35 -47.81
N TYR A 25 1.19 -5.56 -47.61
CA TYR A 25 1.79 -6.52 -46.70
C TYR A 25 3.14 -6.85 -47.29
N ALA A 26 4.22 -6.34 -46.69
CA ALA A 26 5.55 -6.93 -46.79
C ALA A 26 5.52 -8.33 -46.13
N SER A 27 4.72 -9.22 -46.72
CA SER A 27 4.54 -10.62 -46.36
C SER A 27 5.62 -11.49 -46.98
N LYS A 28 6.44 -10.92 -47.88
CA LYS A 28 7.61 -11.58 -48.44
C LYS A 28 8.76 -11.49 -47.43
N TYR A 29 9.27 -12.67 -47.07
CA TYR A 29 10.49 -12.79 -46.31
C TYR A 29 11.63 -12.13 -47.08
N THR A 30 12.30 -11.18 -46.44
CA THR A 30 13.55 -10.59 -46.90
C THR A 30 14.54 -10.68 -45.74
N ALA A 31 15.77 -11.11 -46.00
CA ALA A 31 16.77 -11.31 -44.96
C ALA A 31 17.06 -10.01 -44.20
N GLU A 32 17.05 -8.86 -44.90
CA GLU A 32 17.26 -7.53 -44.34
C GLU A 32 16.17 -7.13 -43.34
N LEU A 33 14.89 -7.40 -43.66
CA LEU A 33 13.76 -7.13 -42.77
C LEU A 33 13.77 -8.07 -41.55
N ALA A 34 14.16 -9.33 -41.74
CA ALA A 34 14.32 -10.28 -40.65
C ALA A 34 15.44 -9.83 -39.68
N ALA A 35 16.57 -9.37 -40.22
CA ALA A 35 17.69 -8.87 -39.45
C ALA A 35 17.32 -7.60 -38.65
N SER A 36 16.58 -6.66 -39.25
CA SER A 36 16.15 -5.43 -38.55
C SER A 36 15.17 -5.73 -37.40
N ILE A 37 14.27 -6.71 -37.58
CA ILE A 37 13.39 -7.18 -36.51
C ILE A 37 14.21 -7.81 -35.37
N CYS A 38 15.17 -8.68 -35.68
CA CYS A 38 16.07 -9.28 -34.69
C CYS A 38 16.88 -8.22 -33.93
N GLN A 39 17.37 -7.18 -34.61
CA GLN A 39 18.10 -6.08 -33.98
C GLN A 39 17.22 -5.33 -32.97
N ARG A 40 16.02 -4.90 -33.37
CA ARG A 40 15.09 -4.18 -32.47
C ARG A 40 14.66 -5.02 -31.26
N VAL A 41 14.50 -6.32 -31.45
CA VAL A 41 14.24 -7.25 -30.34
C VAL A 41 15.45 -7.34 -29.41
N ALA A 42 16.67 -7.40 -29.93
CA ALA A 42 17.89 -7.41 -29.12
C ALA A 42 18.07 -6.10 -28.33
N GLU A 43 17.63 -4.97 -28.87
CA GLU A 43 17.60 -3.66 -28.20
C GLU A 43 16.56 -3.60 -27.06
N GLY A 44 15.63 -4.56 -27.02
CA GLY A 44 14.64 -4.74 -25.95
C GLY A 44 13.22 -4.37 -26.35
N GLU A 45 12.96 -4.04 -27.62
CA GLU A 45 11.60 -3.80 -28.08
C GLU A 45 10.81 -5.12 -28.19
N SER A 46 9.53 -5.07 -27.80
CA SER A 46 8.64 -6.23 -27.96
C SER A 46 8.21 -6.39 -29.41
N LEU A 47 8.08 -7.62 -29.89
CA LEU A 47 7.61 -7.93 -31.24
C LEU A 47 6.25 -7.26 -31.55
N ARG A 48 5.36 -7.19 -30.56
CA ARG A 48 4.08 -6.48 -30.68
C ARG A 48 4.23 -4.97 -30.90
N SER A 49 5.19 -4.34 -30.21
CA SER A 49 5.49 -2.92 -30.40
C SER A 49 6.04 -2.67 -31.80
N ILE A 50 7.01 -3.48 -32.23
CA ILE A 50 7.64 -3.39 -33.56
C ILE A 50 6.58 -3.53 -34.66
N CYS A 51 5.73 -4.57 -34.60
CA CYS A 51 4.70 -4.82 -35.61
C CYS A 51 3.56 -3.77 -35.62
N ARG A 52 3.36 -3.01 -34.54
CA ARG A 52 2.32 -1.98 -34.45
C ARG A 52 2.83 -0.58 -34.83
N ALA A 53 4.11 -0.32 -34.59
CA ALA A 53 4.73 0.99 -34.84
C ALA A 53 4.77 1.34 -36.33
N ASP A 54 5.04 0.35 -37.20
CA ASP A 54 5.31 0.59 -38.61
C ASP A 54 4.28 -0.14 -39.51
N PRO A 55 3.55 0.57 -40.38
CA PRO A 55 2.59 -0.03 -41.32
C PRO A 55 3.23 -0.97 -42.36
N SER A 56 4.55 -0.86 -42.58
CA SER A 56 5.34 -1.74 -43.46
C SER A 56 5.80 -3.03 -42.76
N MET A 57 5.55 -3.18 -41.45
CA MET A 57 5.98 -4.37 -40.71
C MET A 57 5.05 -5.57 -40.90
N PRO A 58 5.62 -6.79 -40.98
CA PRO A 58 4.82 -8.02 -41.05
C PRO A 58 4.09 -8.24 -39.73
N THR A 59 2.93 -8.90 -39.78
CA THR A 59 2.20 -9.26 -38.56
C THR A 59 2.98 -10.25 -37.71
N GLU A 60 2.73 -10.25 -36.39
CA GLU A 60 3.38 -11.15 -35.42
C GLU A 60 3.35 -12.62 -35.89
N LYS A 61 2.20 -13.06 -36.41
CA LYS A 61 2.00 -14.43 -36.93
C LYS A 61 2.90 -14.74 -38.13
N THR A 62 3.17 -13.77 -39.00
CA THR A 62 4.04 -13.93 -40.17
C THR A 62 5.49 -14.13 -39.73
N VAL A 63 5.96 -13.35 -38.74
CA VAL A 63 7.31 -13.48 -38.17
C VAL A 63 7.50 -14.86 -37.51
N TRP A 64 6.49 -15.33 -36.77
CA TRP A 64 6.50 -16.69 -36.19
C TRP A 64 6.53 -17.79 -37.25
N ASN A 65 5.86 -17.60 -38.38
CA ASN A 65 5.94 -18.56 -39.49
C ASN A 65 7.33 -18.56 -40.13
N TRP A 66 7.97 -17.40 -40.29
CA TRP A 66 9.34 -17.32 -40.81
C TRP A 66 10.33 -18.03 -39.90
N ALA A 67 10.20 -17.90 -38.57
CA ALA A 67 11.03 -18.60 -37.60
C ALA A 67 10.88 -20.14 -37.65
N ARG A 68 9.79 -20.66 -38.23
CA ARG A 68 9.57 -22.09 -38.44
C ARG A 68 10.05 -22.58 -39.81
N SER A 69 10.02 -21.71 -40.81
CA SER A 69 10.33 -22.07 -42.20
C SER A 69 11.77 -21.77 -42.62
N HIS A 70 12.48 -20.88 -41.91
CA HIS A 70 13.85 -20.49 -42.23
C HIS A 70 14.79 -20.72 -41.04
N PRO A 71 15.71 -21.70 -41.11
CA PRO A 71 16.61 -22.03 -40.00
C PRO A 71 17.57 -20.89 -39.66
N ASP A 72 18.14 -20.21 -40.66
CA ASP A 72 19.06 -19.07 -40.45
C ASP A 72 18.40 -17.94 -39.63
N PHE A 73 17.13 -17.65 -39.93
CA PHE A 73 16.37 -16.67 -39.18
C PHE A 73 16.05 -17.14 -37.74
N ALA A 74 15.80 -18.43 -37.55
CA ALA A 74 15.55 -18.99 -36.22
C ALA A 74 16.77 -18.85 -35.30
N GLU A 75 17.99 -19.03 -35.84
CA GLU A 75 19.23 -18.83 -35.10
C GLU A 75 19.42 -17.36 -34.72
N CYS A 76 19.31 -16.43 -35.66
CA CYS A 76 19.39 -14.99 -35.39
C CYS A 76 18.33 -14.54 -34.37
N TRP A 77 17.11 -15.07 -34.46
CA TRP A 77 16.02 -14.79 -33.54
C TRP A 77 16.29 -15.30 -32.11
N ALA A 78 16.89 -16.49 -31.98
CA ALA A 78 17.27 -17.04 -30.68
C ALA A 78 18.35 -16.18 -30.00
N VAL A 79 19.37 -15.74 -30.76
CA VAL A 79 20.41 -14.84 -30.29
C VAL A 79 19.83 -13.49 -29.87
N ALA A 80 18.95 -12.89 -30.69
CA ALA A 80 18.29 -11.63 -30.37
C ALA A 80 17.49 -11.71 -29.06
N ARG A 81 16.72 -12.77 -28.85
CA ARG A 81 15.96 -12.96 -27.60
C ARG A 81 16.86 -13.20 -26.39
N HIS A 82 17.99 -13.88 -26.58
CA HIS A 82 18.96 -14.07 -25.52
C HIS A 82 19.58 -12.73 -25.09
N LEU A 83 19.96 -11.89 -26.06
CA LEU A 83 20.45 -10.53 -25.81
C LEU A 83 19.39 -9.65 -25.12
N ALA A 84 18.15 -9.69 -25.60
CA ALA A 84 17.02 -8.96 -25.00
C ALA A 84 16.80 -9.36 -23.52
N ARG A 85 16.84 -10.67 -23.23
CA ARG A 85 16.73 -11.18 -21.85
C ARG A 85 17.89 -10.72 -20.99
N ARG A 86 19.13 -10.80 -21.49
CA ARG A 86 20.31 -10.31 -20.77
C ARG A 86 20.22 -8.82 -20.47
N ARG A 87 19.74 -8.01 -21.41
CA ARG A 87 19.52 -6.57 -21.24
C ARG A 87 18.42 -6.29 -20.20
N ALA A 88 17.31 -7.02 -20.22
CA ALA A 88 16.26 -6.90 -19.21
C ALA A 88 16.76 -7.27 -17.80
N MET A 89 17.56 -8.34 -17.69
CA MET A 89 18.20 -8.72 -16.43
C MET A 89 19.20 -7.67 -15.95
N ALA A 90 19.99 -7.08 -16.86
CA ALA A 90 20.91 -6.00 -16.54
C ALA A 90 20.17 -4.73 -16.09
N ALA A 91 19.10 -4.33 -16.78
CA ALA A 91 18.28 -3.18 -16.40
C ALA A 91 17.61 -3.38 -15.03
N HIS A 92 17.10 -4.59 -14.75
CA HIS A 92 16.58 -4.92 -13.43
C HIS A 92 17.69 -4.91 -12.37
N ALA A 93 18.87 -5.43 -12.68
CA ALA A 93 20.03 -5.39 -11.79
C ALA A 93 20.50 -3.95 -11.52
N GLU A 94 20.45 -3.06 -12.51
CA GLU A 94 20.74 -1.63 -12.35
C GLU A 94 19.69 -0.94 -11.47
N GLN A 95 18.40 -1.24 -11.66
CA GLN A 95 17.33 -0.73 -10.80
C GLN A 95 17.49 -1.20 -9.35
N GLU A 96 17.83 -2.48 -9.16
CA GLU A 96 18.09 -3.06 -7.85
C GLU A 96 19.36 -2.48 -7.21
N ALA A 97 20.45 -2.33 -7.98
CA ALA A 97 21.67 -1.68 -7.52
C ALA A 97 21.44 -0.21 -7.16
N ALA A 98 20.62 0.52 -7.92
CA ALA A 98 20.23 1.89 -7.58
C ALA A 98 19.38 1.96 -6.31
N ARG A 99 18.46 1.01 -6.13
CA ARG A 99 17.65 0.88 -4.91
C ARG A 99 18.53 0.55 -3.69
N GLN A 100 19.45 -0.38 -3.85
CA GLN A 100 20.42 -0.76 -2.81
C GLN A 100 21.39 0.37 -2.52
N ALA A 101 21.89 1.09 -3.52
CA ALA A 101 22.75 2.26 -3.34
C ALA A 101 22.02 3.40 -2.64
N LYS A 102 20.74 3.63 -2.97
CA LYS A 102 19.88 4.58 -2.26
C LYS A 102 19.72 4.19 -0.79
N TRP A 103 19.37 2.93 -0.52
CA TRP A 103 19.24 2.42 0.85
C TRP A 103 20.56 2.52 1.62
N ALA A 104 21.68 2.16 0.99
CA ALA A 104 23.01 2.25 1.59
C ALA A 104 23.44 3.71 1.82
N ALA A 105 23.07 4.64 0.94
CA ALA A 105 23.31 6.07 1.12
C ALA A 105 22.46 6.65 2.26
N ASP A 106 21.20 6.25 2.37
CA ASP A 106 20.32 6.61 3.48
C ASP A 106 20.88 6.04 4.80
N GLU A 107 21.32 4.78 4.80
CA GLU A 107 21.96 4.13 5.95
C GLU A 107 23.28 4.81 6.35
N ALA A 108 24.11 5.18 5.37
CA ALA A 108 25.36 5.91 5.60
C ALA A 108 25.13 7.33 6.12
N ALA A 109 24.14 8.05 5.58
CA ALA A 109 23.75 9.39 6.05
C ALA A 109 23.21 9.34 7.48
N VAL A 110 22.44 8.31 7.81
CA VAL A 110 21.94 8.02 9.14
C VAL A 110 23.09 7.72 10.11
N LYS A 111 24.11 6.96 9.68
CA LYS A 111 25.29 6.61 10.49
C LYS A 111 26.27 7.78 10.67
N ALA A 112 26.38 8.66 9.68
CA ALA A 112 27.29 9.81 9.72
C ALA A 112 26.84 10.88 10.74
N GLY A 113 25.53 11.04 10.98
CA GLY A 113 24.99 12.13 11.80
C GLY A 113 25.34 13.52 11.23
N PRO A 114 24.73 14.62 11.71
CA PRO A 114 25.04 15.94 11.15
C PRO A 114 26.43 16.40 11.64
N ALA A 115 27.39 16.49 10.71
CA ALA A 115 28.62 17.26 10.90
C ALA A 115 28.24 18.76 10.98
N GLN A 116 28.38 19.33 12.18
CA GLN A 116 28.27 20.74 12.51
C GLN A 116 27.24 21.58 11.70
N GLY A 117 26.04 21.69 12.27
CA GLY A 117 25.41 23.00 12.42
C GLY A 117 24.82 23.67 11.18
N ARG A 118 24.18 22.93 10.26
CA ARG A 118 22.99 23.39 9.50
C ARG A 118 22.45 22.23 8.66
N VAL A 119 21.63 21.36 9.25
CA VAL A 119 20.95 20.30 8.49
C VAL A 119 19.49 20.27 8.88
N LEU A 120 18.64 20.71 7.95
CA LEU A 120 17.18 20.66 8.05
C LEU A 120 16.59 19.26 7.88
N TYR A 121 17.42 18.22 7.71
CA TYR A 121 17.03 16.83 7.52
C TYR A 121 18.18 15.86 7.87
N ALA A 122 18.14 15.22 9.05
CA ALA A 122 18.71 13.89 9.29
C ALA A 122 18.47 13.48 10.75
N GLY A 123 17.40 12.72 11.00
CA GLY A 123 17.26 11.92 12.22
C GLY A 123 18.05 10.61 12.03
N GLY A 124 18.92 10.29 12.99
CA GLY A 124 19.76 9.09 13.04
C GLY A 124 18.99 7.77 13.29
N PRO A 125 19.71 6.64 13.41
CA PRO A 125 19.14 5.31 13.23
C PRO A 125 18.30 4.91 14.44
N GLY A 126 17.00 4.71 14.22
CA GLY A 126 16.12 4.07 15.20
C GLY A 126 14.78 4.77 15.46
N SER A 127 14.47 5.89 14.80
CA SER A 127 13.14 6.51 14.93
C SER A 127 12.64 6.98 13.58
N TRP A 128 11.67 6.24 13.03
CA TRP A 128 10.91 6.61 11.84
C TRP A 128 10.16 7.93 12.12
N GLY A 129 10.74 9.02 11.62
CA GLY A 129 10.27 10.39 11.85
C GLY A 129 8.89 10.62 11.25
N ARG A 130 7.99 11.13 12.08
CA ARG A 130 6.64 11.56 11.69
C ARG A 130 6.71 12.58 10.53
N PRO A 131 5.83 12.50 9.53
CA PRO A 131 5.88 13.39 8.38
C PRO A 131 5.64 14.88 8.70
N ALA A 132 5.95 15.71 7.71
CA ALA A 132 6.28 17.13 7.83
C ALA A 132 5.13 18.11 8.19
N TRP A 133 3.92 17.66 8.56
CA TRP A 133 2.83 18.57 9.01
C TRP A 133 3.16 19.36 10.29
N ASN A 134 4.19 18.94 11.02
CA ASN A 134 4.70 19.63 12.20
C ASN A 134 5.77 20.70 11.92
N ARG A 135 6.04 21.05 10.65
CA ARG A 135 7.02 22.09 10.30
C ARG A 135 6.36 23.49 10.26
N GLY A 136 6.03 24.04 11.43
CA GLY A 136 5.61 25.45 11.59
C GLY A 136 4.43 25.66 12.55
N LEU A 137 4.35 26.87 13.12
CA LEU A 137 3.44 27.28 14.21
C LEU A 137 1.93 27.27 13.85
N SER A 138 1.52 26.88 12.65
CA SER A 138 0.10 26.88 12.21
C SER A 138 -0.35 25.60 11.48
N GLY A 139 0.29 24.45 11.73
CA GLY A 139 -0.07 23.16 11.13
C GLY A 139 -1.42 22.56 11.57
N TYR A 140 -2.38 23.39 12.01
CA TYR A 140 -3.72 22.93 12.39
C TYR A 140 -4.47 22.44 11.16
N ARG A 141 -4.91 21.19 11.23
CA ARG A 141 -5.65 20.50 10.18
C ARG A 141 -6.94 19.96 10.80
N PRO A 142 -8.12 20.53 10.43
CA PRO A 142 -9.38 20.15 11.05
C PRO A 142 -9.72 18.68 10.80
N ASP A 143 -9.33 18.13 9.66
CA ASP A 143 -9.48 16.72 9.30
C ASP A 143 -8.68 15.78 10.21
N ILE A 144 -7.46 16.16 10.59
CA ILE A 144 -6.65 15.40 11.55
C ILE A 144 -7.19 15.57 12.97
N ALA A 145 -7.69 16.76 13.31
CA ALA A 145 -8.32 17.04 14.59
C ALA A 145 -9.60 16.19 14.79
N GLU A 146 -10.44 16.09 13.76
CA GLU A 146 -11.61 15.22 13.72
C GLU A 146 -11.21 13.74 13.85
N ALA A 147 -10.22 13.28 13.08
CA ALA A 147 -9.73 11.90 13.17
C ALA A 147 -9.20 11.54 14.57
N ILE A 148 -8.58 12.49 15.28
CA ILE A 148 -8.17 12.32 16.69
C ILE A 148 -9.42 12.20 17.57
N CYS A 149 -10.41 13.06 17.40
CA CYS A 149 -11.66 13.03 18.16
C CYS A 149 -12.42 11.72 17.95
N ASP A 150 -12.53 11.23 16.71
CA ASP A 150 -13.20 9.96 16.39
C ASP A 150 -12.56 8.77 17.09
N ARG A 151 -11.22 8.70 17.09
CA ARG A 151 -10.48 7.64 17.81
C ARG A 151 -10.64 7.76 19.32
N LEU A 152 -10.71 8.97 19.85
CA LEU A 152 -10.99 9.18 21.27
C LEU A 152 -12.39 8.71 21.64
N CYS A 153 -13.40 8.98 20.82
CA CYS A 153 -14.78 8.49 21.02
C CYS A 153 -14.85 6.96 21.16
N LEU A 154 -13.99 6.23 20.43
CA LEU A 154 -13.85 4.78 20.52
C LEU A 154 -13.06 4.30 21.76
N GLY A 155 -12.77 5.20 22.70
CA GLY A 155 -12.10 4.88 23.97
C GLY A 155 -10.58 4.76 23.89
N GLU A 156 -9.92 5.18 22.79
CA GLU A 156 -8.45 5.24 22.73
C GLU A 156 -7.86 6.36 23.62
N THR A 157 -6.58 6.25 24.03
CA THR A 157 -5.91 7.38 24.72
C THR A 157 -5.36 8.32 23.69
N LEU A 158 -5.27 9.61 24.05
CA LEU A 158 -4.49 10.57 23.27
C LEU A 158 -3.04 10.09 23.05
N GLN A 159 -2.42 9.42 24.03
CA GLN A 159 -1.08 8.83 23.87
C GLN A 159 -1.03 7.67 22.87
N SER A 160 -2.05 6.83 22.82
CA SER A 160 -2.19 5.74 21.83
C SER A 160 -2.36 6.31 20.43
N VAL A 161 -3.28 7.27 20.27
CA VAL A 161 -3.52 7.96 19.00
C VAL A 161 -2.23 8.65 18.53
N CYS A 162 -1.57 9.41 19.40
CA CYS A 162 -0.31 10.06 19.12
C CYS A 162 0.89 9.10 19.00
N ARG A 163 0.74 7.78 19.11
CA ARG A 163 1.80 6.81 18.82
C ARG A 163 1.89 6.51 17.32
N ASP A 164 0.77 6.57 16.62
CA ASP A 164 0.65 6.37 15.19
C ASP A 164 1.52 7.36 14.40
N PRO A 165 2.38 6.93 13.46
CA PRO A 165 3.25 7.84 12.70
C PRO A 165 2.49 8.90 11.90
N GLU A 166 1.21 8.66 11.55
CA GLU A 166 0.38 9.62 10.82
C GLU A 166 -0.28 10.68 11.71
N MET A 167 -0.19 10.52 13.03
CA MET A 167 -0.80 11.42 13.99
C MET A 167 0.20 12.48 14.51
N PRO A 168 -0.27 13.67 14.91
CA PRO A 168 0.58 14.68 15.53
C PRO A 168 1.07 14.23 16.92
N SER A 169 2.16 14.82 17.39
CA SER A 169 2.64 14.57 18.75
C SER A 169 1.69 15.16 19.79
N VAL A 170 1.69 14.60 21.01
CA VAL A 170 0.84 15.06 22.12
C VAL A 170 1.01 16.57 22.38
N GLY A 171 2.25 17.09 22.33
CA GLY A 171 2.52 18.51 22.50
C GLY A 171 1.89 19.39 21.41
N THR A 172 1.83 18.89 20.18
CA THR A 172 1.19 19.58 19.06
C THR A 172 -0.32 19.68 19.26
N VAL A 173 -0.96 18.60 19.71
CA VAL A 173 -2.40 18.60 20.02
C VAL A 173 -2.73 19.60 21.13
N TYR A 174 -1.92 19.67 22.19
CA TYR A 174 -2.11 20.67 23.24
C TYR A 174 -1.91 22.10 22.75
N ASN A 175 -1.01 22.34 21.80
CA ASN A 175 -0.87 23.65 21.17
C ASN A 175 -2.12 24.00 20.35
N TRP A 176 -2.70 23.05 19.61
CA TRP A 176 -3.95 23.27 18.88
C TRP A 176 -5.12 23.56 19.83
N LEU A 177 -5.23 22.87 20.95
CA LEU A 177 -6.24 23.13 21.98
C LEU A 177 -6.12 24.53 22.60
N ARG A 178 -4.91 25.11 22.65
CA ARG A 178 -4.69 26.48 23.13
C ARG A 178 -5.05 27.53 22.07
N ALA A 179 -4.83 27.21 20.80
CA ALA A 179 -5.00 28.15 19.69
C ALA A 179 -6.42 28.16 19.08
N HIS A 180 -7.12 27.02 19.06
CA HIS A 180 -8.40 26.86 18.36
C HIS A 180 -9.53 26.46 19.31
N ARG A 181 -10.50 27.37 19.50
CA ARG A 181 -11.65 27.15 20.40
C ARG A 181 -12.60 26.06 19.91
N GLU A 182 -12.83 25.98 18.60
CA GLU A 182 -13.69 24.96 17.98
C GLU A 182 -13.19 23.54 18.28
N PHE A 183 -11.86 23.34 18.24
CA PHE A 183 -11.27 22.06 18.58
C PHE A 183 -11.41 21.70 20.06
N VAL A 184 -11.43 22.69 20.96
CA VAL A 184 -11.67 22.45 22.40
C VAL A 184 -13.05 21.86 22.64
N ASP A 185 -14.07 22.38 21.94
CA ASP A 185 -15.45 21.91 22.10
C ASP A 185 -15.64 20.51 21.51
N LEU A 186 -15.08 20.25 20.32
CA LEU A 186 -15.02 18.91 19.73
C LEU A 186 -14.29 17.90 20.62
N TYR A 187 -13.14 18.30 21.18
CA TYR A 187 -12.34 17.46 22.05
C TYR A 187 -13.04 17.16 23.39
N ARG A 188 -13.78 18.13 23.95
CA ARG A 188 -14.59 17.91 25.16
C ARG A 188 -15.70 16.89 24.88
N ARG A 189 -16.44 17.08 23.79
CA ARG A 189 -17.51 16.16 23.40
C ARG A 189 -16.99 14.75 23.11
N ALA A 190 -15.84 14.64 22.44
CA ALA A 190 -15.20 13.35 22.20
C ALA A 190 -14.85 12.62 23.51
N LYS A 191 -14.41 13.35 24.55
CA LYS A 191 -14.14 12.75 25.87
C LYS A 191 -15.40 12.29 26.60
N GLU A 192 -16.50 13.02 26.47
CA GLU A 192 -17.79 12.62 27.04
C GLU A 192 -18.30 11.33 26.38
N ILE A 193 -18.23 11.26 25.05
CA ILE A 193 -18.60 10.07 24.28
C ILE A 193 -17.67 8.90 24.62
N ALA A 194 -16.36 9.14 24.72
CA ALA A 194 -15.39 8.13 25.13
C ALA A 194 -15.70 7.53 26.50
N PHE A 195 -16.13 8.37 27.45
CA PHE A 195 -16.53 7.92 28.78
C PHE A 195 -17.75 6.99 28.71
N ALA A 196 -18.81 7.42 27.99
CA ALA A 196 -20.01 6.61 27.79
C ALA A 196 -19.67 5.27 27.11
N TYR A 197 -18.88 5.31 26.02
CA TYR A 197 -18.46 4.12 25.29
C TYR A 197 -17.69 3.11 26.16
N ILE A 198 -16.76 3.58 27.00
CA ILE A 198 -15.99 2.69 27.88
C ILE A 198 -16.88 2.04 28.94
N VAL A 199 -17.86 2.78 29.47
CA VAL A 199 -18.82 2.25 30.45
C VAL A 199 -19.73 1.22 29.81
N GLU A 200 -20.31 1.53 28.64
CA GLU A 200 -21.16 0.62 27.88
C GLU A 200 -20.42 -0.64 27.47
N THR A 201 -19.22 -0.52 26.89
CA THR A 201 -18.38 -1.67 26.51
C THR A 201 -17.99 -2.51 27.73
N ALA A 202 -17.70 -1.88 28.87
CA ALA A 202 -17.39 -2.60 30.11
C ALA A 202 -18.62 -3.33 30.67
N ALA A 203 -19.82 -2.77 30.50
CA ALA A 203 -21.08 -3.44 30.84
C ALA A 203 -21.34 -4.62 29.89
N GLU A 204 -21.09 -4.46 28.59
CA GLU A 204 -21.23 -5.53 27.59
C GLU A 204 -20.28 -6.71 27.80
N GLN A 205 -19.05 -6.41 28.17
CA GLN A 205 -18.04 -7.44 28.45
C GLN A 205 -18.24 -8.08 29.83
N ALA A 206 -19.08 -7.49 30.69
CA ALA A 206 -19.37 -8.07 31.98
C ALA A 206 -20.17 -9.37 31.78
N PRO A 207 -19.71 -10.53 32.28
CA PRO A 207 -20.55 -11.72 32.31
C PRO A 207 -21.76 -11.41 33.19
N TRP A 208 -22.91 -11.18 32.56
CA TRP A 208 -24.18 -10.89 33.23
C TRP A 208 -24.58 -12.13 34.03
N LEU A 209 -24.08 -12.21 35.26
CA LEU A 209 -24.47 -13.12 36.33
C LEU A 209 -24.61 -14.60 35.94
N GLU A 210 -23.52 -15.24 35.51
CA GLU A 210 -23.36 -16.67 35.84
C GLU A 210 -22.92 -16.80 37.30
N THR A 211 -23.67 -17.61 38.04
CA THR A 211 -23.74 -17.73 39.51
C THR A 211 -22.50 -18.38 40.14
N GLU A 212 -21.29 -17.92 39.81
CA GLU A 212 -20.04 -18.39 40.42
C GLU A 212 -19.22 -17.23 40.99
N ALA A 213 -18.63 -17.40 42.17
CA ALA A 213 -17.72 -16.43 42.78
C ALA A 213 -16.51 -16.06 41.87
N ARG A 214 -16.19 -16.93 40.89
CA ARG A 214 -15.21 -16.68 39.83
C ARG A 214 -15.61 -15.48 38.95
N SER A 215 -16.92 -15.32 38.70
CA SER A 215 -17.53 -14.17 38.02
C SER A 215 -17.27 -12.85 38.76
N MET A 216 -17.34 -12.82 40.09
CA MET A 216 -17.16 -11.58 40.87
C MET A 216 -15.72 -11.03 40.80
N ARG A 217 -14.69 -11.89 40.80
CA ARG A 217 -13.29 -11.44 40.67
C ARG A 217 -13.03 -10.84 39.29
N GLU A 218 -13.64 -11.40 38.27
CA GLU A 218 -13.54 -10.97 36.87
C GLU A 218 -14.30 -9.67 36.63
N LEU A 219 -15.55 -9.56 37.10
CA LEU A 219 -16.33 -8.32 37.11
C LEU A 219 -15.56 -7.19 37.80
N ARG A 220 -15.00 -7.44 38.99
CA ARG A 220 -14.14 -6.45 39.67
C ARG A 220 -12.90 -6.06 38.86
N ARG A 221 -12.36 -6.94 38.01
CA ARG A 221 -11.23 -6.59 37.13
C ARG A 221 -11.68 -5.68 35.98
N ILE A 222 -12.80 -6.01 35.33
CA ILE A 222 -13.39 -5.22 34.23
C ILE A 222 -13.75 -3.83 34.74
N VAL A 223 -14.50 -3.73 35.85
CA VAL A 223 -14.87 -2.46 36.47
C VAL A 223 -13.65 -1.63 36.87
N ARG A 224 -12.62 -2.24 37.47
CA ARG A 224 -11.37 -1.52 37.81
C ARG A 224 -10.61 -1.06 36.56
N ALA A 225 -10.61 -1.85 35.49
CA ALA A 225 -9.97 -1.50 34.24
C ALA A 225 -10.69 -0.32 33.58
N ALA A 226 -12.02 -0.39 33.47
CA ALA A 226 -12.88 0.68 32.96
C ALA A 226 -12.75 1.96 33.80
N HIS A 227 -12.82 1.86 35.13
CA HIS A 227 -12.62 2.98 36.05
C HIS A 227 -11.26 3.66 35.85
N ARG A 228 -10.16 2.89 35.79
CA ARG A 228 -8.82 3.45 35.49
C ARG A 228 -8.78 4.14 34.13
N ARG A 229 -9.47 3.58 33.13
CA ARG A 229 -9.53 4.14 31.78
C ARG A 229 -10.28 5.48 31.77
N CYS A 230 -11.44 5.54 32.40
CA CYS A 230 -12.21 6.77 32.56
C CYS A 230 -11.44 7.85 33.35
N ALA A 231 -10.73 7.46 34.41
CA ALA A 231 -9.90 8.37 35.20
C ALA A 231 -8.76 9.00 34.39
N GLN A 232 -8.21 8.29 33.39
CA GLN A 232 -7.20 8.84 32.49
C GLN A 232 -7.78 9.83 31.46
N ILE A 233 -9.04 9.64 31.05
CA ILE A 233 -9.71 10.49 30.07
C ILE A 233 -10.21 11.78 30.71
N ALA A 234 -10.84 11.68 31.88
CA ALA A 234 -11.47 12.79 32.59
C ALA A 234 -10.96 12.94 34.03
N PRO A 235 -9.67 13.23 34.27
CA PRO A 235 -9.08 13.23 35.61
C PRO A 235 -9.74 14.22 36.58
N LYS A 236 -10.23 15.37 36.08
CA LYS A 236 -10.93 16.36 36.91
C LYS A 236 -12.27 15.85 37.42
N ALA A 237 -13.08 15.19 36.57
CA ALA A 237 -14.38 14.65 36.98
C ALA A 237 -14.26 13.59 38.10
N PHE A 238 -13.15 12.84 38.11
CA PHE A 238 -12.85 11.88 39.19
C PHE A 238 -12.24 12.54 40.43
N ALA A 239 -11.50 13.65 40.28
CA ALA A 239 -10.99 14.44 41.41
C ALA A 239 -12.10 15.19 42.15
N ASP A 240 -13.10 15.68 41.41
CA ASP A 240 -14.25 16.42 41.94
C ASP A 240 -15.34 15.50 42.54
N GLY A 241 -15.12 14.18 42.51
CA GLY A 241 -16.03 13.19 43.10
C GLY A 241 -17.31 12.91 42.30
N VAL A 242 -17.49 13.54 41.13
CA VAL A 242 -18.72 13.44 40.31
C VAL A 242 -18.92 12.04 39.71
N CYS A 243 -17.86 11.26 39.54
CA CYS A 243 -17.90 9.87 39.02
C CYS A 243 -17.26 8.84 39.96
N GLY A 244 -17.02 9.17 41.23
CA GLY A 244 -16.53 8.20 42.21
C GLY A 244 -17.63 7.25 42.67
N PRO A 245 -17.31 6.02 43.12
CA PRO A 245 -18.30 5.19 43.81
C PRO A 245 -18.80 5.96 45.03
N GLU A 246 -20.11 6.18 45.11
CA GLU A 246 -20.78 6.73 46.30
C GLU A 246 -20.75 5.70 47.43
N ASP A 247 -19.57 5.36 47.94
CA ASP A 247 -19.41 4.57 49.16
C ASP A 247 -18.71 5.44 50.20
N ARG A 248 -19.54 6.15 50.98
CA ARG A 248 -19.32 6.37 52.41
C ARG A 248 -20.18 5.39 53.18
#